data_AF-A0A8T3UUD6-F1
#
_entry.id   AF-A0A8T3UUD6-F1
#
_cell.length_a   1.000
_cell.length_b   1.000
_cell.length_c   1.000
_cell.angle_alpha   90.00
_cell.angle_beta   90.00
_cell.angle_gamma   90.00
#
_symmetry.space_group_name_H-M   'P 1'
#
loop_
_entity.id
_entity.type
_entity.pdbx_description
1 polymer ?
#
loop_
_entity_poly.entity_id
_entity_poly.type
_entity_poly.pdbx_seq_one_letter_code
_entity_poly.pdbx_strand_id
1 'polypeptide(L)'
;MKIPSKVNRFCKYCGEYTEHTVVLVKPGRRGTMTKGSRRKLWNIDHGYGSTPYPMFEHKKIKVKTTKRYDIRYKCNKCGKMEVQKRGKKAKKLEIK
;
A
#
# COMPACT_ATOMS: atom_id res chain seq x y z
N MET A 1 -0.79 -16.04 -6.50
CA MET A 1 0.14 -15.68 -7.59
C MET A 1 1.54 -15.80 -7.04
N LYS A 2 2.43 -16.44 -7.79
CA LYS A 2 3.85 -16.56 -7.46
C LYS A 2 4.60 -15.47 -8.23
N ILE A 3 5.46 -14.71 -7.56
CA ILE A 3 6.28 -13.65 -8.15
C ILE A 3 7.73 -13.92 -7.78
N PRO A 4 8.67 -13.80 -8.73
CA PRO A 4 10.10 -13.93 -8.45
C PRO A 4 10.58 -12.91 -7.42
N SER A 5 11.50 -13.31 -6.54
CA SER A 5 12.13 -12.44 -5.55
C SER A 5 13.04 -11.36 -6.18
N LYS A 6 13.67 -11.69 -7.32
CA LYS A 6 14.50 -10.78 -8.12
C LYS A 6 14.04 -10.71 -9.58
N VAL A 7 14.07 -9.52 -10.17
CA VAL A 7 13.66 -9.29 -11.56
C VAL A 7 14.61 -8.29 -12.22
N ASN A 8 15.02 -8.56 -13.46
CA ASN A 8 15.76 -7.59 -14.26
C ASN A 8 14.80 -6.54 -14.84
N ARG A 9 15.08 -5.27 -14.56
CA ARG A 9 14.26 -4.14 -15.01
C ARG A 9 15.11 -2.91 -15.25
N PHE A 10 14.65 -2.04 -16.12
CA PHE A 10 15.19 -0.69 -16.27
C PHE A 10 15.00 0.13 -14.98
N CYS A 11 16.08 0.70 -14.47
CA CYS A 11 16.08 1.66 -13.36
C CYS A 11 16.11 3.09 -13.92
N LYS A 12 15.06 3.87 -13.68
CA LYS A 12 14.93 5.28 -14.07
C LYS A 12 16.00 6.18 -13.46
N TYR A 13 16.54 5.80 -12.31
CA TYR A 13 17.55 6.60 -11.62
C TYR A 13 18.97 6.33 -12.11
N CYS A 14 19.23 5.13 -12.61
CA CYS A 14 20.56 4.73 -13.12
C CYS A 14 20.65 4.83 -14.65
N GLY A 15 19.52 4.79 -15.36
CA GLY A 15 19.51 4.79 -16.83
C GLY A 15 19.87 3.43 -17.46
N GLU A 16 19.89 2.36 -16.68
CA GLU A 16 20.33 1.03 -17.12
C GLU A 16 19.39 -0.07 -16.64
N TYR A 17 19.49 -1.26 -17.26
CA TYR A 17 18.84 -2.47 -16.76
C TYR A 17 19.66 -3.08 -15.62
N THR A 18 18.99 -3.29 -14.48
CA THR A 18 19.62 -3.83 -13.28
C THR A 18 18.73 -4.87 -12.60
N GLU A 19 19.34 -5.70 -11.75
CA GLU A 19 18.60 -6.57 -10.85
C GLU A 19 17.84 -5.74 -9.80
N HIS A 20 16.54 -5.95 -9.74
CA HIS A 20 15.65 -5.34 -8.75
C HIS A 20 15.09 -6.41 -7.82
N THR A 21 15.08 -6.11 -6.53
CA THR A 21 14.41 -6.92 -5.52
C THR A 21 12.94 -6.52 -5.41
N VAL A 22 12.06 -7.52 -5.37
CA VAL A 22 10.61 -7.32 -5.30
C VAL A 22 10.18 -7.20 -3.85
N VAL A 23 9.61 -6.05 -3.48
CA VAL A 23 9.19 -5.75 -2.10
C VAL A 23 7.69 -5.55 -2.05
N LEU A 24 7.04 -6.23 -1.10
CA LEU A 24 5.63 -5.99 -0.76
C LEU A 24 5.53 -4.85 0.25
N VAL A 25 4.76 -3.81 -0.07
CA VAL A 25 4.54 -2.69 0.85
C VAL A 25 3.48 -3.07 1.88
N LYS A 26 3.83 -2.88 3.16
CA LYS A 26 2.87 -2.95 4.26
C LYS A 26 2.26 -1.56 4.49
N PRO A 27 0.94 -1.44 4.69
CA PRO A 27 0.33 -0.17 5.06
C PRO A 27 0.82 0.25 6.46
N GLY A 28 1.14 1.54 6.60
CA GLY A 28 1.51 2.12 7.90
C GLY A 28 0.29 2.37 8.79
N ARG A 29 0.55 2.59 10.09
CA ARG A 29 -0.48 3.09 11.03
C ARG A 29 -0.84 4.54 10.68
N ARG A 30 -2.08 4.94 10.98
CA ARG A 30 -2.50 6.34 10.82
C ARG A 30 -1.73 7.21 11.81
N GLY A 31 -1.22 8.35 11.34
CA GLY A 31 -0.51 9.31 12.19
C GLY A 31 -1.47 10.23 12.95
N THR A 32 -1.12 10.57 14.19
CA THR A 32 -1.89 11.45 15.09
C THR A 32 -1.97 12.89 14.56
N MET A 33 -0.90 13.38 13.95
CA MET A 33 -0.81 14.75 13.43
C MET A 33 -1.48 14.97 12.07
N THR A 34 -2.00 13.91 11.44
CA THR A 34 -2.68 14.04 10.14
C THR A 34 -3.94 14.90 10.28
N LYS A 35 -4.28 15.65 9.23
CA LYS A 35 -5.45 16.56 9.22
C LYS A 35 -6.75 15.85 9.64
N GLY A 36 -6.94 14.60 9.18
CA GLY A 36 -8.11 13.79 9.52
C GLY A 36 -8.16 13.41 11.01
N SER A 37 -7.04 12.96 11.57
CA SER A 37 -6.95 12.61 12.99
C SER A 37 -7.18 13.83 13.89
N ARG A 38 -6.55 14.98 13.56
CA ARG A 38 -6.76 16.23 14.32
C ARG A 38 -8.22 16.70 14.29
N ARG A 39 -8.84 16.69 13.11
CA ARG A 39 -10.25 17.07 12.97
C ARG A 39 -11.18 16.12 13.72
N LYS A 40 -10.92 14.81 13.70
CA LYS A 40 -11.69 13.83 14.46
C LYS A 40 -11.57 14.11 15.96
N LEU A 41 -10.34 14.33 16.43
CA LEU A 41 -10.07 14.63 17.83
C LEU A 41 -10.87 15.86 18.29
N TRP A 42 -10.76 16.97 17.56
CA TRP A 42 -11.39 18.24 17.94
C TRP A 42 -12.92 18.25 17.81
N ASN A 43 -13.46 17.61 16.77
CA ASN A 43 -14.87 17.77 16.43
C ASN A 43 -15.76 16.62 16.91
N ILE A 44 -15.18 15.44 17.19
CA ILE A 44 -15.94 14.21 17.44
C ILE A 44 -15.53 13.58 18.76
N ASP A 45 -14.21 13.47 19.00
CA ASP A 45 -13.73 12.81 20.21
C ASP A 45 -13.80 13.75 21.44
N HIS A 46 -13.99 15.06 21.25
CA HIS A 46 -14.24 16.01 22.34
C HIS A 46 -15.74 16.09 22.67
N GLY A 47 -16.09 15.74 23.91
CA GLY A 47 -17.46 15.77 24.41
C GLY A 47 -18.22 14.46 24.18
N TYR A 48 -19.55 14.52 24.29
CA TYR A 48 -20.43 13.36 24.12
C TYR A 48 -21.07 13.38 22.74
N GLY A 49 -21.01 12.27 22.00
CA GLY A 49 -21.65 12.16 20.69
C GLY A 49 -21.26 10.89 19.93
N SER A 50 -22.12 10.47 19.00
CA SER A 50 -21.82 9.37 18.08
C SER A 50 -21.02 9.85 16.87
N THR A 51 -20.22 8.97 16.26
CA THR A 51 -19.54 9.28 14.99
C THR A 51 -20.57 9.54 13.87
N PRO A 52 -20.54 10.72 13.21
CA PRO A 52 -21.44 11.00 12.09
C PRO A 52 -21.03 10.25 10.82
N TYR A 53 -19.81 9.68 10.79
CA TYR A 53 -19.32 8.97 9.64
C TYR A 53 -19.92 7.57 9.53
N PRO A 54 -20.38 7.16 8.33
CA PRO A 54 -20.89 5.82 8.12
C PRO A 54 -19.79 4.79 8.34
N MET A 55 -20.09 3.80 9.18
CA MET A 55 -19.18 2.69 9.43
C MET A 55 -19.29 1.65 8.31
N PHE A 56 -18.42 1.77 7.32
CA PHE A 56 -18.35 0.83 6.18
C PHE A 56 -17.88 -0.58 6.58
N GLU A 57 -17.45 -0.78 7.83
CA GLU A 57 -16.92 -2.05 8.35
C GLU A 57 -17.99 -3.14 8.61
N HIS A 58 -19.27 -2.78 8.63
CA HIS A 58 -20.33 -3.74 8.98
C HIS A 58 -21.16 -4.20 7.76
N LYS A 59 -20.68 -5.30 7.17
CA LYS A 59 -21.45 -6.40 6.54
C LYS A 59 -22.40 -6.13 5.36
N LYS A 60 -22.83 -4.90 5.06
CA LYS A 60 -23.90 -4.63 4.07
C LYS A 60 -23.42 -4.38 2.63
N ILE A 61 -22.11 -4.26 2.38
CA ILE A 61 -21.55 -3.99 1.04
C ILE A 61 -20.75 -5.20 0.56
N LYS A 62 -21.01 -5.68 -0.67
CA LYS A 62 -20.22 -6.75 -1.32
C LYS A 62 -18.77 -6.28 -1.53
N VAL A 63 -17.87 -6.69 -0.64
CA VAL A 63 -16.43 -6.39 -0.75
C VAL A 63 -15.77 -7.37 -1.72
N LYS A 64 -14.86 -6.87 -2.57
CA LYS A 64 -14.10 -7.70 -3.51
C LYS A 64 -13.15 -8.62 -2.75
N THR A 65 -13.19 -9.92 -3.04
CA THR A 65 -12.28 -10.93 -2.45
C THR A 65 -10.84 -10.81 -2.92
N THR A 66 -10.60 -10.10 -4.03
CA THR A 66 -9.27 -9.85 -4.58
C THR A 66 -8.87 -8.39 -4.40
N LYS A 67 -7.62 -8.17 -3.97
CA LYS A 67 -7.02 -6.83 -3.85
C LYS A 67 -5.90 -6.65 -4.85
N ARG A 68 -5.63 -5.39 -5.21
CA ARG A 68 -4.39 -5.01 -5.92
C ARG A 68 -3.30 -4.91 -4.87
N TYR A 69 -2.23 -5.66 -5.04
CA TYR A 69 -1.07 -5.58 -4.15
C TYR A 69 -0.17 -4.44 -4.57
N ASP A 70 0.36 -3.67 -3.61
CA ASP A 70 1.38 -2.66 -3.88
C ASP A 70 2.77 -3.30 -3.83
N ILE A 71 3.39 -3.42 -5.00
CA ILE A 71 4.71 -4.01 -5.20
C ILE A 71 5.66 -2.89 -5.60
N ARG A 72 6.79 -2.82 -4.92
CA ARG A 72 7.89 -1.92 -5.23
C ARG A 72 9.11 -2.70 -5.67
N TYR A 73 9.88 -2.12 -6.58
CA TYR A 73 11.10 -2.69 -7.11
C TYR A 73 12.28 -1.91 -6.54
N LYS A 74 13.06 -2.50 -5.66
CA LYS A 74 14.25 -1.86 -5.10
C LYS A 74 15.45 -2.22 -5.97
N CYS A 75 16.05 -1.22 -6.62
CA CYS A 75 17.25 -1.39 -7.42
C CYS A 75 18.44 -1.79 -6.53
N ASN A 76 19.20 -2.81 -6.94
CA ASN A 76 20.37 -3.25 -6.17
C ASN A 76 21.54 -2.24 -6.26
N LYS A 77 21.71 -1.55 -7.40
CA LYS A 77 22.80 -0.57 -7.60
C LYS A 77 22.62 0.73 -6.77
N CYS A 78 21.45 1.37 -6.86
CA CYS A 78 21.22 2.68 -6.24
C CYS A 78 20.35 2.65 -4.98
N GLY A 79 19.78 1.48 -4.63
CA GLY A 79 18.90 1.32 -3.47
C GLY A 79 17.54 2.02 -3.56
N LYS A 80 17.31 2.84 -4.60
CA LYS A 80 16.04 3.53 -4.82
C LYS A 80 14.94 2.55 -5.22
N MET A 81 13.72 2.86 -4.80
CA MET A 81 12.54 2.04 -5.07
C MET A 81 11.68 2.66 -6.16
N GLU A 82 11.28 1.83 -7.11
CA GLU A 82 10.33 2.18 -8.14
C GLU A 82 8.95 1.58 -7.89
N VAL A 83 7.92 2.34 -8.24
CA VAL A 83 6.53 1.91 -8.14
C VAL A 83 6.15 1.13 -9.40
N GLN A 84 5.39 0.05 -9.22
CA GLN A 84 4.77 -0.66 -10.35
C GLN A 84 3.82 0.27 -11.14
N LYS A 85 3.81 0.15 -12.49
CA LYS A 85 2.91 0.93 -13.34
C LYS A 85 1.42 0.60 -13.08
N ARG A 86 1.11 -0.69 -12.86
CA ARG A 86 -0.26 -1.16 -12.59
C ARG A 86 -0.22 -2.39 -11.69
N GLY A 87 -0.96 -2.35 -10.58
CA GLY A 87 -1.08 -3.50 -9.68
C GLY A 87 -2.00 -4.58 -10.23
N LYS A 88 -1.55 -5.85 -10.19
CA LYS A 88 -2.36 -7.02 -10.53
C LYS A 88 -3.24 -7.41 -9.33
N LYS A 89 -4.50 -7.76 -9.59
CA LYS A 89 -5.41 -8.27 -8.56
C LYS A 89 -5.09 -9.73 -8.26
N ALA A 90 -5.06 -10.08 -6.97
CA ALA A 90 -4.97 -11.48 -6.54
C ALA A 90 -5.63 -11.69 -5.17
N LYS A 91 -5.97 -12.95 -4.89
CA LYS A 91 -6.38 -13.39 -3.54
C LYS A 91 -5.15 -13.53 -2.64
N LYS A 92 -4.18 -14.37 -3.02
CA LYS A 92 -2.91 -14.58 -2.33
C LYS A 92 -1.72 -14.23 -3.23
N LEU A 93 -0.69 -13.60 -2.67
CA LEU A 93 0.56 -13.29 -3.35
C LEU A 93 1.71 -13.92 -2.55
N GLU A 94 2.52 -14.72 -3.22
CA GLU A 94 3.70 -15.39 -2.67
C GLU A 94 4.92 -14.93 -3.46
N ILE A 95 5.96 -14.49 -2.76
CA ILE A 95 7.24 -14.11 -3.36
C ILE A 95 8.16 -15.32 -3.20
N LYS A 96 8.64 -15.88 -4.32
CA LYS A 96 9.60 -16.98 -4.37
C LYS A 96 10.84 -16.51 -5.11
#